data_AF-A0A171B3E5-F1
#
_entry.id   AF-A0A171B3E5-F1
#
_cell.length_a   1.000
_cell.length_b   1.000
_cell.length_c   1.000
_cell.angle_alpha   90.00
_cell.angle_beta   90.00
_cell.angle_gamma   90.00
#
_symmetry.space_group_name_H-M   'P 1'
#
loop_
_entity.id
_entity.type
_entity.pdbx_description
1 polymer ?
#
loop_
_entity_poly.entity_id
_entity_poly.type
_entity_poly.pdbx_seq_one_letter_code
_entity_poly.pdbx_strand_id
1 'polypeptide(L)'
;MLAVAAVSSLTTSFSTAGSPPPALADPEPAPTHTAVTEFPRPEDPDAPLRAAIEEARKQGKPVAVEQVYTETSRTWAYPDGHLTMESYAGPARLRQADGSWAWIDTALVEQDGVLRPKVAKADVEFSTGGGGKPFASMERDEQDQRFALEWPAPLPRPVVNGNVATYTDAAGAGADLVVTALPTGFRHDVVLREKPSGPVEFRIPVQAENLTSSKTKDGGLKLADEAGKTVAKAPAPVMTDSSGRRPAVRQDGRSPLVRQRVGKIDTRVIKDSGRSLLVLAPDAGWLADPATEYPVVVDPTTTLTLQNDVQVYSGPCGGDSTSSDQ
;
A
#
# COMPACT_ATOMS: atom_id res chain seq x y z
N MET A 1 -46.65 11.79 -40.33
CA MET A 1 -46.59 12.83 -41.38
C MET A 1 -45.45 12.43 -42.32
N LEU A 2 -45.80 11.99 -43.55
CA LEU A 2 -44.99 11.57 -44.73
C LEU A 2 -43.71 10.73 -44.48
N ALA A 3 -43.55 9.45 -44.84
CA ALA A 3 -43.86 8.66 -46.04
C ALA A 3 -43.19 9.16 -47.34
N VAL A 4 -42.25 8.37 -47.89
CA VAL A 4 -42.33 7.68 -49.20
C VAL A 4 -40.92 7.30 -49.70
N ALA A 5 -40.78 6.02 -50.05
CA ALA A 5 -39.67 5.44 -50.82
C ALA A 5 -39.91 5.64 -52.32
N ALA A 6 -38.86 5.78 -53.15
CA ALA A 6 -38.91 5.35 -54.55
C ALA A 6 -37.52 5.26 -55.18
N VAL A 7 -37.41 4.29 -56.08
CA VAL A 7 -36.24 3.72 -56.74
C VAL A 7 -36.14 4.24 -58.19
N SER A 8 -34.90 4.28 -58.71
CA SER A 8 -34.46 4.26 -60.12
C SER A 8 -34.87 5.36 -61.10
N SER A 9 -33.89 5.92 -61.82
CA SER A 9 -33.55 5.50 -63.21
C SER A 9 -32.44 6.37 -63.80
N LEU A 10 -31.60 5.72 -64.62
CA LEU A 10 -30.44 6.26 -65.35
C LEU A 10 -30.78 7.44 -66.27
N THR A 11 -29.89 8.44 -66.30
CA THR A 11 -29.61 9.24 -67.50
C THR A 11 -28.11 9.29 -67.75
N THR A 12 -27.70 8.64 -68.83
CA THR A 12 -26.38 8.75 -69.45
C THR A 12 -26.28 10.09 -70.18
N SER A 13 -25.21 10.85 -69.96
CA SER A 13 -24.83 11.95 -70.84
C SER A 13 -23.32 11.94 -71.02
N PHE A 14 -22.90 11.85 -72.27
CA PHE A 14 -21.53 11.89 -72.74
C PHE A 14 -20.97 13.31 -72.62
N SER A 15 -19.79 13.47 -72.03
CA SER A 15 -18.95 14.65 -72.25
C SER A 15 -17.47 14.27 -72.26
N THR A 16 -16.93 14.29 -73.48
CA THR A 16 -15.64 14.87 -73.90
C THR A 16 -14.41 14.62 -73.02
N ALA A 17 -13.46 13.88 -73.60
CA ALA A 17 -12.08 13.80 -73.16
C ALA A 17 -11.44 15.20 -73.04
N GLY A 18 -11.15 15.60 -71.80
CA GLY A 18 -10.21 16.68 -71.48
C GLY A 18 -8.98 16.05 -70.81
N SER A 19 -7.79 16.41 -71.28
CA SER A 19 -6.52 15.96 -70.71
C SER A 19 -6.43 16.30 -69.21
N PRO A 20 -5.88 15.41 -68.36
CA PRO A 20 -5.63 15.75 -66.97
C PRO A 20 -4.62 16.91 -66.89
N PRO A 21 -4.83 17.90 -65.99
CA PRO A 21 -3.80 18.89 -65.70
C PRO A 21 -2.55 18.17 -65.14
N PRO A 22 -1.34 18.72 -65.35
CA PRO A 22 -0.12 18.13 -64.80
C PRO A 22 -0.26 18.03 -63.28
N ALA A 23 0.06 16.85 -62.74
CA ALA A 23 0.12 16.63 -61.31
C ALA A 23 1.16 17.58 -60.69
N LEU A 24 0.67 18.60 -59.97
CA LEU A 24 1.49 19.36 -59.04
C LEU A 24 1.85 18.38 -57.92
N ALA A 25 3.15 18.11 -57.76
CA ALA A 25 3.64 17.36 -56.61
C ALA A 25 3.18 18.07 -55.33
N ASP A 26 2.57 17.32 -54.42
CA ASP A 26 2.26 17.82 -53.08
C ASP A 26 3.57 18.31 -52.43
N PRO A 27 3.58 19.47 -51.74
CA PRO A 27 4.76 19.93 -51.04
C PRO A 27 5.15 18.88 -49.98
N GLU A 28 6.42 18.49 -50.01
CA GLU A 28 7.00 17.53 -49.05
C GLU A 28 6.75 18.04 -47.61
N PRO A 29 6.15 17.23 -46.72
CA PRO A 29 5.88 17.66 -45.36
C PRO A 29 7.19 18.01 -44.66
N ALA A 30 7.33 19.28 -44.25
CA ALA A 30 8.48 19.74 -43.50
C ALA A 30 8.68 18.85 -42.25
N PRO A 31 9.93 18.48 -41.90
CA PRO A 31 10.19 17.64 -40.74
C PRO A 31 9.67 18.37 -39.50
N THR A 32 8.59 17.85 -38.93
CA THR A 32 8.05 18.37 -37.68
C THR A 32 9.02 17.91 -36.60
N HIS A 33 9.93 18.78 -36.18
CA HIS A 33 10.72 18.56 -34.98
C HIS A 33 9.74 18.40 -33.83
N THR A 34 9.54 17.16 -33.39
CA THR A 34 8.76 16.87 -32.18
C THR A 34 9.47 17.62 -31.07
N ALA A 35 8.80 18.57 -30.42
CA ALA A 35 9.35 19.28 -29.28
C ALA A 35 9.66 18.25 -28.20
N VAL A 36 10.94 17.87 -28.09
CA VAL A 36 11.42 17.01 -27.01
C VAL A 36 11.24 17.82 -25.75
N THR A 37 10.40 17.34 -24.84
CA THR A 37 10.30 17.91 -23.50
C THR A 37 11.66 17.71 -22.84
N GLU A 38 12.45 18.77 -22.75
CA GLU A 38 13.74 18.76 -22.08
C GLU A 38 13.47 18.82 -20.57
N PHE A 39 13.71 17.71 -19.87
CA PHE A 39 13.64 17.70 -18.41
C PHE A 39 14.88 18.43 -17.87
N PRO A 40 14.72 19.44 -17.00
CA PRO A 40 15.87 20.16 -16.46
C PRO A 40 16.80 19.19 -15.72
N ARG A 41 18.01 19.02 -16.25
CA ARG A 41 19.08 18.27 -15.60
C ARG A 41 19.95 19.27 -14.82
N PRO A 42 20.36 18.97 -13.58
CA PRO A 42 21.37 19.76 -12.90
C PRO A 42 22.64 19.87 -13.77
N GLU A 43 23.24 21.06 -13.83
CA GLU A 43 24.47 21.27 -14.61
C GLU A 43 25.61 20.35 -14.16
N ASP A 44 25.66 20.02 -12.85
CA ASP A 44 26.56 19.01 -12.27
C ASP A 44 25.89 18.30 -11.07
N PRO A 45 25.33 17.09 -11.26
CA PRO A 45 24.70 16.33 -10.17
C PRO A 45 25.70 15.82 -9.12
N ASP A 46 26.99 15.76 -9.43
CA ASP A 46 28.02 15.17 -8.56
C ASP A 46 28.80 16.24 -7.76
N ALA A 47 28.53 17.52 -8.00
CA ALA A 47 29.16 18.62 -7.25
C ALA A 47 29.08 18.46 -5.72
N PRO A 48 27.93 18.07 -5.12
CA PRO A 48 27.85 17.85 -3.67
C PRO A 48 28.73 16.70 -3.18
N LEU A 49 28.86 15.63 -3.97
CA LEU A 49 29.68 14.46 -3.63
C LEU A 49 31.17 14.83 -3.61
N ARG A 50 31.64 15.54 -4.64
CA ARG A 50 33.04 16.00 -4.72
C ARG A 50 33.39 16.96 -3.59
N ALA A 51 32.50 17.92 -3.29
CA ALA A 51 32.70 18.85 -2.18
C ALA A 51 32.81 18.12 -0.83
N ALA A 52 31.96 17.11 -0.59
CA ALA A 52 32.01 16.33 0.64
C ALA A 52 33.27 15.46 0.77
N ILE A 53 33.80 14.91 -0.32
CA ILE A 53 35.08 14.16 -0.31
C ILE A 53 36.23 15.08 0.07
N GLU A 54 36.31 16.28 -0.52
CA GLU A 54 37.34 17.26 -0.18
C GLU A 54 37.23 17.71 1.28
N GLU A 55 36.01 17.85 1.79
CA GLU A 55 35.78 18.18 3.20
C GLU A 55 36.18 17.02 4.12
N ALA A 56 35.84 15.77 3.79
CA ALA A 56 36.24 14.60 4.54
C ALA A 56 37.77 14.45 4.60
N ARG A 57 38.47 14.75 3.50
CA ARG A 57 39.94 14.80 3.44
C ARG A 57 40.51 15.85 4.39
N LYS A 58 39.95 17.06 4.40
CA LYS A 58 40.38 18.15 5.30
C LYS A 58 40.14 17.81 6.76
N GLN A 59 39.01 17.18 7.08
CA GLN A 59 38.63 16.87 8.46
C GLN A 59 39.21 15.55 8.98
N GLY A 60 39.69 14.67 8.11
CA GLY A 60 40.18 13.34 8.47
C GLY A 60 39.10 12.40 9.02
N LYS A 61 37.82 12.68 8.76
CA LYS A 61 36.67 11.87 9.21
C LYS A 61 35.54 11.87 8.15
N PRO A 62 34.59 10.91 8.22
CA PRO A 62 33.47 10.86 7.30
C PRO A 62 32.57 12.10 7.38
N VAL A 63 32.06 12.55 6.24
CA VAL A 63 31.16 13.70 6.11
C VAL A 63 29.84 13.26 5.47
N ALA A 64 28.73 13.64 6.08
CA ALA A 64 27.40 13.43 5.53
C ALA A 64 27.18 14.29 4.27
N VAL A 65 26.66 13.68 3.20
CA VAL A 65 26.28 14.42 1.99
C VAL A 65 24.78 14.68 2.00
N GLU A 66 24.33 15.58 2.87
CA GLU A 66 22.90 15.77 3.15
C GLU A 66 22.08 16.23 1.93
N GLN A 67 22.72 16.91 0.98
CA GLN A 67 22.10 17.41 -0.24
C GLN A 67 21.61 16.28 -1.16
N VAL A 68 22.20 15.08 -1.06
CA VAL A 68 21.80 13.91 -1.85
C VAL A 68 21.03 12.88 -1.01
N TYR A 69 20.77 13.20 0.26
CA TYR A 69 19.93 12.34 1.07
C TYR A 69 18.51 12.30 0.52
N THR A 70 17.89 11.14 0.65
CA THR A 70 16.46 10.96 0.38
C THR A 70 15.76 10.42 1.63
N GLU A 71 14.46 10.18 1.55
CA GLU A 71 13.73 9.49 2.64
C GLU A 71 14.18 8.04 2.81
N THR A 72 14.76 7.45 1.76
CA THR A 72 15.16 6.04 1.69
C THR A 72 16.67 5.84 1.55
N SER A 73 17.47 6.90 1.56
CA SER A 73 18.92 6.78 1.44
C SER A 73 19.71 7.85 2.19
N ARG A 74 20.92 7.48 2.64
CA ARG A 74 21.92 8.40 3.14
C ARG A 74 23.31 8.06 2.59
N THR A 75 24.03 9.10 2.19
CA THR A 75 25.38 9.00 1.59
C THR A 75 26.45 9.67 2.46
N TRP A 76 27.56 8.98 2.67
CA TRP A 76 28.72 9.48 3.42
C TRP A 76 29.94 9.50 2.52
N ALA A 77 30.73 10.57 2.61
CA ALA A 77 32.03 10.69 1.99
C ALA A 77 33.14 10.44 3.00
N TYR A 78 34.14 9.63 2.64
CA TYR A 78 35.25 9.26 3.52
C TYR A 78 36.56 9.93 3.09
N PRO A 79 37.53 10.11 4.02
CA PRO A 79 38.79 10.83 3.72
C PRO A 79 39.67 10.20 2.63
N ASP A 80 39.59 8.89 2.44
CA ASP A 80 40.29 8.16 1.37
C ASP A 80 39.60 8.29 0.00
N GLY A 81 38.45 8.98 -0.06
CA GLY A 81 37.71 9.29 -1.28
C GLY A 81 36.60 8.31 -1.66
N HIS A 82 36.35 7.26 -0.87
CA HIS A 82 35.20 6.39 -1.14
C HIS A 82 33.90 7.01 -0.61
N LEU A 83 32.78 6.59 -1.20
CA LEU A 83 31.42 6.93 -0.78
C LEU A 83 30.73 5.68 -0.24
N THR A 84 29.96 5.82 0.83
CA THR A 84 29.04 4.77 1.29
C THR A 84 27.62 5.29 1.19
N MET A 85 26.76 4.55 0.52
CA MET A 85 25.31 4.79 0.53
C MET A 85 24.61 3.69 1.31
N GLU A 86 23.84 4.08 2.30
CA GLU A 86 22.87 3.20 2.94
C GLU A 86 21.51 3.42 2.30
N SER A 87 20.81 2.33 2.02
CA SER A 87 19.48 2.33 1.40
C SER A 87 18.51 1.55 2.29
N TYR A 88 17.27 2.03 2.37
CA TYR A 88 16.19 1.45 3.16
C TYR A 88 15.05 0.99 2.24
N ALA A 89 14.36 -0.08 2.63
CA ALA A 89 13.26 -0.65 1.84
C ALA A 89 12.03 0.28 1.74
N GLY A 90 11.91 1.24 2.65
CA GLY A 90 10.90 2.29 2.68
C GLY A 90 11.44 3.53 3.39
N PRO A 91 10.65 4.61 3.49
CA PRO A 91 11.04 5.82 4.20
C PRO A 91 11.53 5.48 5.61
N ALA A 92 12.73 5.93 5.94
CA ALA A 92 13.31 5.80 7.28
C ALA A 92 13.43 7.16 7.98
N ARG A 93 13.29 8.25 7.22
CA ARG A 93 13.60 9.61 7.64
C ARG A 93 12.82 10.60 6.79
N LEU A 94 12.46 11.73 7.38
CA LEU A 94 11.68 12.78 6.75
C LEU A 94 12.40 14.10 6.84
N ARG A 95 12.37 14.84 5.73
CA ARG A 95 12.89 16.19 5.70
C ARG A 95 11.87 17.11 6.37
N GLN A 96 12.31 17.80 7.42
CA GLN A 96 11.50 18.72 8.20
C GLN A 96 11.40 20.07 7.47
N ALA A 97 10.45 20.91 7.92
CA ALA A 97 10.22 22.24 7.33
C ALA A 97 11.45 23.17 7.44
N ASP A 98 12.30 22.97 8.45
CA ASP A 98 13.56 23.70 8.64
C ASP A 98 14.71 23.17 7.77
N GLY A 99 14.46 22.14 6.95
CA GLY A 99 15.42 21.50 6.07
C GLY A 99 16.25 20.39 6.73
N SER A 100 16.13 20.19 8.05
CA SER A 100 16.77 19.10 8.78
C SER A 100 16.12 17.75 8.47
N TRP A 101 16.75 16.66 8.91
CA TRP A 101 16.23 15.31 8.73
C TRP A 101 15.94 14.66 10.07
N ALA A 102 14.70 14.19 10.26
CA ALA A 102 14.29 13.43 11.43
C ALA A 102 14.12 11.95 11.07
N TRP A 103 14.53 11.05 11.96
CA TRP A 103 14.22 9.63 11.83
C TRP A 103 12.73 9.41 12.08
N ILE A 104 12.14 8.50 11.31
CA ILE A 104 10.77 8.05 11.54
C ILE A 104 10.72 7.30 12.86
N ASP A 105 9.80 7.70 13.74
CA ASP A 105 9.51 7.10 15.03
C ASP A 105 8.00 6.90 15.12
N THR A 106 7.56 5.67 14.85
CA THR A 106 6.14 5.31 14.85
C THR A 106 5.57 5.04 16.25
N ALA A 107 6.37 5.21 17.31
CA ALA A 107 5.86 5.03 18.67
C ALA A 107 4.68 5.97 18.93
N LEU A 108 3.59 5.40 19.42
CA LEU A 108 2.35 6.11 19.68
C LEU A 108 2.46 6.95 20.93
N VAL A 109 1.99 8.18 20.83
CA VAL A 109 1.80 9.12 21.93
C VAL A 109 0.37 9.61 21.92
N GLU A 110 -0.22 9.80 23.11
CA GLU A 110 -1.54 10.41 23.24
C GLU A 110 -1.39 11.93 23.16
N GLN A 111 -2.05 12.55 22.18
CA GLN A 111 -2.07 13.99 21.97
C GLN A 111 -3.48 14.39 21.54
N ASP A 112 -4.04 15.45 22.14
CA ASP A 112 -5.36 15.99 21.79
C ASP A 112 -6.51 14.94 21.82
N GLY A 113 -6.38 13.92 22.69
CA GLY A 113 -7.38 12.85 22.87
C GLY A 113 -7.34 11.74 21.81
N VAL A 114 -6.33 11.74 20.95
CA VAL A 114 -6.05 10.67 19.97
C VAL A 114 -4.63 10.13 20.16
N LEU A 115 -4.36 8.93 19.64
CA LEU A 115 -3.03 8.34 19.59
C LEU A 115 -2.40 8.62 18.23
N ARG A 116 -1.18 9.15 18.20
CA ARG A 116 -0.45 9.49 16.97
C ARG A 116 0.99 8.98 17.02
N PRO A 117 1.60 8.59 15.89
CA PRO A 117 3.04 8.36 15.85
C PRO A 117 3.80 9.67 16.10
N LYS A 118 4.95 9.60 16.77
CA LYS A 118 5.79 10.79 17.01
C LYS A 118 6.31 11.43 15.73
N VAL A 119 6.76 10.61 14.78
CA VAL A 119 7.25 11.03 13.46
C VAL A 119 6.86 9.97 12.44
N ALA A 120 5.93 10.28 11.55
CA ALA A 120 5.55 9.45 10.41
C ALA A 120 5.27 10.33 9.18
N LYS A 121 5.35 9.74 7.99
CA LYS A 121 5.08 10.43 6.72
C LYS A 121 3.58 10.65 6.52
N ALA A 122 2.78 9.68 6.94
CA ALA A 122 1.33 9.79 6.92
C ALA A 122 0.84 10.38 8.24
N ASP A 123 -0.12 11.29 8.17
CA ASP A 123 -0.84 11.75 9.35
C ASP A 123 -1.83 10.66 9.75
N VAL A 124 -1.54 9.94 10.82
CA VAL A 124 -2.30 8.79 11.32
C VAL A 124 -2.79 9.08 12.72
N GLU A 125 -4.08 8.84 12.93
CA GLU A 125 -4.70 8.94 14.24
C GLU A 125 -5.38 7.63 14.60
N PHE A 126 -5.19 7.16 15.84
CA PHE A 126 -6.01 6.10 16.43
C PHE A 126 -6.85 6.62 17.58
N SER A 127 -8.01 6.00 17.78
CA SER A 127 -8.91 6.33 18.88
C SER A 127 -8.31 5.98 20.25
N THR A 128 -8.69 6.73 21.28
CA THR A 128 -8.42 6.38 22.68
C THR A 128 -9.56 5.54 23.29
N GLY A 129 -10.54 5.12 22.48
CA GLY A 129 -11.72 4.35 22.88
C GLY A 129 -13.03 5.15 22.74
N GLY A 130 -14.13 4.57 23.23
CA GLY A 130 -15.47 5.14 23.12
C GLY A 130 -16.17 4.84 21.79
N GLY A 131 -17.34 5.46 21.58
CA GLY A 131 -18.15 5.30 20.36
C GLY A 131 -18.27 6.60 19.56
N GLY A 132 -18.70 6.48 18.31
CA GLY A 132 -19.04 7.63 17.46
C GLY A 132 -17.86 8.33 16.78
N LYS A 133 -16.65 7.76 16.87
CA LYS A 133 -15.46 8.22 16.15
C LYS A 133 -14.79 7.04 15.42
N PRO A 134 -14.08 7.27 14.30
CA PRO A 134 -13.24 6.25 13.68
C PRO A 134 -12.20 5.70 14.66
N PHE A 135 -11.87 4.42 14.56
CA PHE A 135 -10.81 3.82 15.38
C PHE A 135 -9.42 4.09 14.80
N ALA A 136 -9.36 4.31 13.49
CA ALA A 136 -8.16 4.71 12.76
C ALA A 136 -8.54 5.66 11.62
N SER A 137 -7.77 6.73 11.45
CA SER A 137 -7.86 7.61 10.28
C SER A 137 -6.48 7.95 9.76
N MET A 138 -6.43 8.29 8.47
CA MET A 138 -5.26 8.77 7.78
C MET A 138 -5.63 9.94 6.87
N GLU A 139 -4.81 10.97 6.87
CA GLU A 139 -4.87 12.08 5.93
C GLU A 139 -3.62 12.08 5.04
N ARG A 140 -3.76 12.50 3.78
CA ARG A 140 -2.62 12.76 2.91
C ARG A 140 -2.61 14.22 2.47
N ASP A 141 -1.45 14.83 2.69
CA ASP A 141 -1.14 16.24 2.45
C ASP A 141 -1.39 16.76 1.03
N GLU A 142 -1.57 15.89 0.03
CA GLU A 142 -1.59 16.31 -1.37
C GLU A 142 -2.98 16.67 -1.94
N GLN A 143 -4.12 16.37 -1.28
CA GLN A 143 -5.46 16.55 -1.89
C GLN A 143 -6.68 16.61 -0.92
N ASP A 144 -6.56 16.95 0.37
CA ASP A 144 -7.68 16.83 1.34
C ASP A 144 -8.32 15.42 1.33
N GLN A 145 -7.50 14.40 1.05
CA GLN A 145 -7.96 13.01 0.94
C GLN A 145 -7.92 12.36 2.32
N ARG A 146 -9.10 12.15 2.89
CA ARG A 146 -9.26 11.47 4.17
C ARG A 146 -9.78 10.06 3.99
N PHE A 147 -9.15 9.13 4.71
CA PHE A 147 -9.62 7.76 4.87
C PHE A 147 -9.76 7.43 6.36
N ALA A 148 -10.89 6.88 6.76
CA ALA A 148 -11.10 6.45 8.14
C ALA A 148 -11.86 5.13 8.22
N LEU A 149 -11.51 4.33 9.22
CA LEU A 149 -12.16 3.07 9.55
C LEU A 149 -12.88 3.21 10.87
N GLU A 150 -14.15 2.80 10.88
CA GLU A 150 -14.98 2.79 12.08
C GLU A 150 -15.13 1.38 12.64
N TRP A 151 -15.54 1.33 13.89
CA TRP A 151 -15.95 0.10 14.54
C TRP A 151 -17.45 0.17 14.88
N PRO A 152 -18.23 -0.90 14.65
CA PRO A 152 -19.69 -0.86 14.84
C PRO A 152 -20.12 -0.73 16.31
N ALA A 153 -19.24 -1.03 17.26
CA ALA A 153 -19.50 -0.93 18.69
C ALA A 153 -18.52 0.06 19.36
N PRO A 154 -18.88 0.65 20.51
CA PRO A 154 -17.95 1.44 21.30
C PRO A 154 -16.69 0.63 21.66
N LEU A 155 -15.53 1.25 21.47
CA LEU A 155 -14.25 0.62 21.76
C LEU A 155 -13.85 0.80 23.23
N PRO A 156 -13.17 -0.18 23.83
CA PRO A 156 -12.49 0.02 25.10
C PRO A 156 -11.34 1.01 24.95
N ARG A 157 -10.75 1.46 26.07
CA ARG A 157 -9.47 2.17 26.00
C ARG A 157 -8.36 1.20 25.59
N PRO A 158 -7.52 1.51 24.59
CA PRO A 158 -6.51 0.58 24.14
C PRO A 158 -5.33 0.51 25.10
N VAL A 159 -4.66 -0.65 25.11
CA VAL A 159 -3.32 -0.81 25.66
C VAL A 159 -2.31 -0.45 24.58
N VAL A 160 -1.41 0.50 24.87
CA VAL A 160 -0.41 0.99 23.92
C VAL A 160 0.95 0.39 24.22
N ASN A 161 1.61 -0.17 23.20
CA ASN A 161 2.97 -0.69 23.27
C ASN A 161 3.74 -0.29 22.01
N GLY A 162 4.68 0.65 22.12
CA GLY A 162 5.42 1.18 20.98
C GLY A 162 4.48 1.78 19.95
N ASN A 163 4.50 1.27 18.71
CA ASN A 163 3.65 1.71 17.61
C ASN A 163 2.30 0.98 17.52
N VAL A 164 1.96 0.15 18.51
CA VAL A 164 0.77 -0.71 18.51
C VAL A 164 -0.22 -0.25 19.58
N ALA A 165 -1.50 -0.17 19.22
CA ALA A 165 -2.61 0.00 20.15
C ALA A 165 -3.56 -1.21 20.06
N THR A 166 -3.82 -1.85 21.19
CA THR A 166 -4.68 -3.04 21.30
C THR A 166 -5.95 -2.73 22.05
N TYR A 167 -7.10 -2.86 21.38
CA TYR A 167 -8.43 -2.72 21.96
C TYR A 167 -8.95 -4.10 22.38
N THR A 168 -8.83 -4.41 23.67
CA THR A 168 -9.11 -5.75 24.18
C THR A 168 -10.58 -6.13 24.09
N ASP A 169 -10.90 -7.30 23.54
CA ASP A 169 -12.28 -7.81 23.37
C ASP A 169 -13.19 -6.94 22.49
N ALA A 170 -12.61 -6.00 21.73
CA ALA A 170 -13.36 -5.11 20.85
C ALA A 170 -14.13 -5.86 19.75
N ALA A 171 -13.62 -7.02 19.32
CA ALA A 171 -14.25 -7.87 18.31
C ALA A 171 -15.10 -9.00 18.93
N GLY A 172 -15.38 -8.92 20.22
CA GLY A 172 -16.05 -9.96 21.01
C GLY A 172 -15.11 -10.54 22.07
N ALA A 173 -15.67 -11.28 23.02
CA ALA A 173 -14.87 -11.93 24.07
C ALA A 173 -13.82 -12.86 23.47
N GLY A 174 -12.55 -12.65 23.82
CA GLY A 174 -11.42 -13.40 23.26
C GLY A 174 -10.89 -12.85 21.93
N ALA A 175 -11.40 -11.72 21.43
CA ALA A 175 -11.03 -11.18 20.11
C ALA A 175 -10.66 -9.69 20.18
N ASP A 176 -9.40 -9.38 19.91
CA ASP A 176 -8.86 -8.02 19.99
C ASP A 176 -8.89 -7.33 18.63
N LEU A 177 -9.22 -6.04 18.61
CA LEU A 177 -8.84 -5.17 17.50
C LEU A 177 -7.45 -4.60 17.80
N VAL A 178 -6.52 -4.76 16.88
CA VAL A 178 -5.14 -4.24 17.01
C VAL A 178 -4.87 -3.29 15.87
N VAL A 179 -4.33 -2.12 16.16
CA VAL A 179 -3.87 -1.17 15.16
C VAL A 179 -2.40 -0.87 15.33
N THR A 180 -1.69 -0.77 14.22
CA THR A 180 -0.24 -0.56 14.17
C THR A 180 0.07 0.63 13.29
N ALA A 181 0.74 1.64 13.84
CA ALA A 181 1.26 2.77 13.07
C ALA A 181 2.50 2.35 12.26
N LEU A 182 2.49 2.72 10.98
CA LEU A 182 3.56 2.45 10.02
C LEU A 182 4.15 3.78 9.51
N PRO A 183 5.37 3.78 8.95
CA PRO A 183 6.01 4.99 8.42
C PRO A 183 5.14 5.80 7.47
N THR A 184 4.29 5.12 6.69
CA THR A 184 3.52 5.69 5.58
C THR A 184 2.01 5.43 5.70
N GLY A 185 1.53 4.92 6.84
CA GLY A 185 0.12 4.64 7.06
C GLY A 185 -0.12 3.82 8.32
N PHE A 186 -1.09 2.93 8.29
CA PHE A 186 -1.35 2.01 9.40
C PHE A 186 -1.75 0.62 8.91
N ARG A 187 -1.73 -0.34 9.83
CA ARG A 187 -2.33 -1.67 9.67
C ARG A 187 -3.36 -1.87 10.77
N HIS A 188 -4.39 -2.65 10.49
CA HIS A 188 -5.26 -3.16 11.54
C HIS A 188 -5.40 -4.67 11.42
N ASP A 189 -5.64 -5.32 12.55
CA ASP A 189 -5.76 -6.75 12.69
C ASP A 189 -6.90 -7.08 13.65
N VAL A 190 -7.52 -8.24 13.46
CA VAL A 190 -8.30 -8.85 14.53
C VAL A 190 -7.57 -10.08 15.03
N VAL A 191 -7.21 -10.10 16.31
CA VAL A 191 -6.53 -11.24 16.94
C VAL A 191 -7.56 -12.06 17.70
N LEU A 192 -7.87 -13.25 17.17
CA LEU A 192 -8.66 -14.26 17.86
C LEU A 192 -7.73 -15.00 18.82
N ARG A 193 -7.84 -14.75 20.13
CA ARG A 193 -7.02 -15.42 21.14
C ARG A 193 -7.41 -16.87 21.36
N GLU A 194 -8.66 -17.21 21.09
CA GLU A 194 -9.23 -18.55 21.25
C GLU A 194 -10.11 -18.90 20.06
N LYS A 195 -10.41 -20.21 19.93
CA LYS A 195 -11.30 -20.72 18.90
C LYS A 195 -12.71 -20.11 19.05
N PRO A 196 -13.25 -19.45 18.01
CA PRO A 196 -14.59 -18.92 18.09
C PRO A 196 -15.61 -20.07 18.13
N SER A 197 -16.74 -19.85 18.82
CA SER A 197 -17.81 -20.83 18.96
C SER A 197 -18.61 -21.07 17.67
N GLY A 198 -18.38 -20.26 16.64
CA GLY A 198 -19.06 -20.34 15.35
C GLY A 198 -18.40 -19.45 14.30
N PRO A 199 -19.03 -19.27 13.13
CA PRO A 199 -18.56 -18.35 12.10
C PRO A 199 -18.43 -16.92 12.64
N VAL A 200 -17.37 -16.23 12.25
CA VAL A 200 -17.12 -14.82 12.60
C VAL A 200 -17.17 -13.96 11.33
N GLU A 201 -17.73 -12.76 11.45
CA GLU A 201 -17.76 -11.76 10.39
C GLU A 201 -17.44 -10.39 10.99
N PHE A 202 -16.46 -9.70 10.42
CA PHE A 202 -16.11 -8.33 10.81
C PHE A 202 -16.64 -7.35 9.76
N ARG A 203 -17.48 -6.42 10.21
CA ARG A 203 -18.11 -5.40 9.37
C ARG A 203 -17.52 -4.05 9.77
N ILE A 204 -16.65 -3.53 8.92
CA ILE A 204 -15.83 -2.35 9.18
C ILE A 204 -16.35 -1.24 8.26
N PRO A 205 -17.11 -0.27 8.77
CA PRO A 205 -17.51 0.86 7.96
C PRO A 205 -16.30 1.70 7.59
N VAL A 206 -16.30 2.18 6.35
CA VAL A 206 -15.24 2.98 5.77
C VAL A 206 -15.79 4.37 5.46
N GLN A 207 -15.17 5.39 6.03
CA GLN A 207 -15.34 6.77 5.60
C GLN A 207 -14.21 7.09 4.61
N ALA A 208 -14.59 7.55 3.43
CA ALA A 208 -13.64 7.96 2.42
C ALA A 208 -14.20 9.22 1.76
N GLU A 209 -13.48 10.33 1.89
CA GLU A 209 -13.85 11.60 1.27
C GLU A 209 -13.15 11.68 -0.09
N ASN A 210 -13.92 11.90 -1.16
CA ASN A 210 -13.44 11.93 -2.56
C ASN A 210 -12.75 10.64 -3.04
N LEU A 211 -13.04 9.50 -2.39
CA LEU A 211 -12.42 8.21 -2.67
C LEU A 211 -13.46 7.09 -2.84
N THR A 212 -13.21 6.19 -3.80
CA THR A 212 -14.02 4.99 -4.05
C THR A 212 -13.26 3.73 -3.69
N SER A 213 -13.85 2.90 -2.83
CA SER A 213 -13.35 1.57 -2.46
C SER A 213 -13.87 0.49 -3.40
N SER A 214 -12.98 -0.41 -3.84
CA SER A 214 -13.33 -1.56 -4.68
C SER A 214 -12.43 -2.75 -4.41
N LYS A 215 -12.92 -3.96 -4.69
CA LYS A 215 -12.12 -5.19 -4.67
C LYS A 215 -11.37 -5.36 -6.00
N THR A 216 -10.10 -5.74 -5.95
CA THR A 216 -9.30 -6.06 -7.14
C THR A 216 -9.56 -7.50 -7.60
N LYS A 217 -9.14 -7.84 -8.83
CA LYS A 217 -9.26 -9.21 -9.37
C LYS A 217 -8.53 -10.25 -8.51
N ASP A 218 -7.41 -9.86 -7.91
CA ASP A 218 -6.58 -10.71 -7.07
C ASP A 218 -7.11 -10.82 -5.62
N GLY A 219 -8.29 -10.25 -5.33
CA GLY A 219 -8.95 -10.32 -4.03
C GLY A 219 -8.55 -9.23 -3.04
N GLY A 220 -7.63 -8.34 -3.42
CA GLY A 220 -7.22 -7.19 -2.63
C GLY A 220 -8.20 -6.03 -2.69
N LEU A 221 -7.83 -4.92 -2.06
CA LEU A 221 -8.60 -3.68 -2.02
C LEU A 221 -7.90 -2.57 -2.81
N LYS A 222 -8.68 -1.70 -3.42
CA LYS A 222 -8.22 -0.50 -4.13
C LYS A 222 -9.07 0.69 -3.72
N LEU A 223 -8.40 1.79 -3.39
CA LEU A 223 -8.97 3.13 -3.30
C LEU A 223 -8.58 3.92 -4.54
N ALA A 224 -9.55 4.61 -5.14
CA ALA A 224 -9.32 5.52 -6.26
C ALA A 224 -9.98 6.88 -6.03
N ASP A 225 -9.38 7.93 -6.55
CA ASP A 225 -9.99 9.26 -6.59
C ASP A 225 -11.11 9.34 -7.65
N GLU A 226 -11.74 10.50 -7.75
CA GLU A 226 -12.81 10.77 -8.72
C GLU A 226 -12.36 10.63 -10.18
N ALA A 227 -11.06 10.86 -10.46
CA ALA A 227 -10.46 10.67 -11.78
C ALA A 227 -10.13 9.18 -12.07
N GLY A 228 -10.38 8.28 -11.12
CA GLY A 228 -10.09 6.85 -11.23
C GLY A 228 -8.62 6.50 -11.00
N LYS A 229 -7.77 7.47 -10.65
CA LYS A 229 -6.37 7.24 -10.29
C LYS A 229 -6.33 6.50 -8.97
N THR A 230 -5.49 5.48 -8.92
CA THR A 230 -5.35 4.69 -7.70
C THR A 230 -4.58 5.50 -6.67
N VAL A 231 -5.20 5.78 -5.53
CA VAL A 231 -4.55 6.48 -4.41
C VAL A 231 -3.88 5.51 -3.45
N ALA A 232 -4.46 4.31 -3.31
CA ALA A 232 -3.97 3.27 -2.43
C ALA A 232 -4.48 1.88 -2.82
N LYS A 233 -3.73 0.84 -2.45
CA LYS A 233 -4.10 -0.56 -2.64
C LYS A 233 -3.69 -1.35 -1.40
N ALA A 234 -4.38 -2.46 -1.19
CA ALA A 234 -4.01 -3.48 -0.23
C ALA A 234 -4.12 -4.87 -0.87
N PRO A 235 -3.26 -5.82 -0.49
CA PRO A 235 -3.37 -7.21 -0.94
C PRO A 235 -4.65 -7.87 -0.40
N ALA A 236 -4.95 -9.07 -0.91
CA ALA A 236 -6.03 -9.89 -0.36
C ALA A 236 -5.70 -10.24 1.10
N PRO A 237 -6.64 -10.03 2.04
CA PRO A 237 -6.41 -10.36 3.43
C PRO A 237 -6.35 -11.88 3.63
N VAL A 238 -5.54 -12.29 4.58
CA VAL A 238 -5.38 -13.70 4.98
C VAL A 238 -5.46 -13.81 6.49
N MET A 239 -5.75 -15.00 7.01
CA MET A 239 -5.59 -15.27 8.44
C MET A 239 -4.44 -16.22 8.67
N THR A 240 -3.74 -16.06 9.78
CA THR A 240 -2.56 -16.86 10.09
C THR A 240 -2.61 -17.34 11.53
N ASP A 241 -2.27 -18.60 11.76
CA ASP A 241 -2.30 -19.21 13.09
C ASP A 241 -1.00 -18.92 13.86
N SER A 242 -0.87 -19.38 15.10
CA SER A 242 0.36 -19.18 15.88
C SER A 242 1.43 -20.24 15.66
N SER A 243 1.19 -21.21 14.77
CA SER A 243 2.14 -22.28 14.51
C SER A 243 3.42 -21.72 13.88
N GLY A 244 4.57 -22.31 14.16
CA GLY A 244 5.86 -21.83 13.64
C GLY A 244 6.42 -20.56 14.29
N ARG A 245 5.66 -19.86 15.16
CA ARG A 245 6.17 -18.73 15.97
C ARG A 245 7.11 -19.16 17.08
N ARG A 246 7.13 -20.46 17.41
CA ARG A 246 8.07 -21.08 18.35
C ARG A 246 9.23 -21.68 17.55
N PRO A 247 10.50 -21.27 17.79
CA PRO A 247 11.64 -22.04 17.33
C PRO A 247 11.62 -23.37 18.07
N ALA A 248 11.17 -24.44 17.41
CA ALA A 248 11.25 -25.78 17.96
C ALA A 248 12.70 -26.27 17.85
N VAL A 249 13.61 -25.74 18.67
CA VAL A 249 14.99 -26.26 18.72
C VAL A 249 14.93 -27.66 19.32
N ARG A 250 15.07 -28.68 18.48
CA ARG A 250 15.33 -30.04 18.94
C ARG A 250 16.79 -30.14 19.41
N GLN A 251 17.03 -30.97 20.43
CA GLN A 251 18.38 -31.23 20.96
C GLN A 251 19.37 -31.81 19.93
N ASP A 252 18.88 -32.27 18.76
CA ASP A 252 19.69 -32.78 17.65
C ASP A 252 20.11 -31.69 16.63
N GLY A 253 19.83 -30.42 16.92
CA GLY A 253 20.14 -29.30 16.02
C GLY A 253 19.21 -29.18 14.81
N ARG A 254 18.17 -30.04 14.70
CA ARG A 254 17.19 -30.00 13.60
C ARG A 254 15.89 -29.35 14.09
N SER A 255 15.75 -28.05 13.85
CA SER A 255 14.44 -27.42 14.04
C SER A 255 13.50 -27.88 12.92
N PRO A 256 12.37 -28.57 13.19
CA PRO A 256 11.34 -28.69 12.18
C PRO A 256 10.90 -27.27 11.79
N LEU A 257 10.93 -26.97 10.50
CA LEU A 257 10.26 -25.79 9.97
C LEU A 257 8.75 -26.02 10.11
N VAL A 258 8.21 -25.79 11.31
CA VAL A 258 6.76 -25.69 11.47
C VAL A 258 6.37 -24.40 10.76
N ARG A 259 5.69 -24.55 9.63
CA ARG A 259 5.24 -23.41 8.83
C ARG A 259 3.93 -22.91 9.42
N GLN A 260 3.86 -21.59 9.59
CA GLN A 260 2.61 -20.93 9.96
C GLN A 260 1.53 -21.28 8.93
N ARG A 261 0.36 -21.70 9.41
CA ARG A 261 -0.76 -22.02 8.51
C ARG A 261 -1.40 -20.71 8.06
N VAL A 262 -1.78 -20.65 6.79
CA VAL A 262 -2.46 -19.50 6.20
C VAL A 262 -3.85 -19.94 5.74
N GLY A 263 -4.87 -19.23 6.21
CA GLY A 263 -6.28 -19.41 5.86
C GLY A 263 -6.79 -18.25 4.99
N LYS A 264 -7.84 -18.52 4.23
CA LYS A 264 -8.49 -17.51 3.38
C LYS A 264 -9.48 -16.67 4.19
N ILE A 265 -9.63 -15.41 3.78
CA ILE A 265 -10.69 -14.52 4.26
C ILE A 265 -11.55 -14.13 3.05
N ASP A 266 -12.85 -14.44 3.10
CA ASP A 266 -13.77 -13.89 2.12
C ASP A 266 -13.96 -12.39 2.39
N THR A 267 -13.63 -11.59 1.38
CA THR A 267 -13.59 -10.12 1.48
C THR A 267 -14.60 -9.53 0.53
N ARG A 268 -15.47 -8.65 1.03
CA ARG A 268 -16.48 -7.96 0.25
C ARG A 268 -16.48 -6.48 0.58
N VAL A 269 -16.68 -5.65 -0.44
CA VAL A 269 -16.99 -4.23 -0.26
C VAL A 269 -18.46 -4.06 -0.65
N ILE A 270 -19.30 -3.75 0.33
CA ILE A 270 -20.74 -3.54 0.11
C ILE A 270 -21.09 -2.08 0.40
N LYS A 271 -22.21 -1.62 -0.16
CA LYS A 271 -22.81 -0.34 0.21
C LYS A 271 -23.96 -0.61 1.17
N ASP A 272 -23.96 0.06 2.31
CA ASP A 272 -25.06 0.07 3.27
C ASP A 272 -25.42 1.52 3.58
N SER A 273 -26.67 1.90 3.31
CA SER A 273 -27.17 3.25 3.60
C SER A 273 -26.29 4.39 3.04
N GLY A 274 -25.71 4.18 1.86
CA GLY A 274 -24.81 5.14 1.19
C GLY A 274 -23.36 5.11 1.65
N ARG A 275 -23.03 4.35 2.71
CA ARG A 275 -21.67 4.17 3.23
C ARG A 275 -21.04 2.88 2.71
N SER A 276 -19.71 2.90 2.55
CA SER A 276 -18.96 1.70 2.19
C SER A 276 -18.68 0.86 3.44
N LEU A 277 -18.91 -0.45 3.37
CA LEU A 277 -18.55 -1.40 4.41
C LEU A 277 -17.57 -2.43 3.85
N LEU A 278 -16.44 -2.58 4.52
CA LEU A 278 -15.53 -3.69 4.35
C LEU A 278 -16.03 -4.86 5.21
N VAL A 279 -16.39 -5.97 4.57
CA VAL A 279 -16.82 -7.19 5.24
C VAL A 279 -15.74 -8.25 5.08
N LEU A 280 -15.29 -8.77 6.22
CA LEU A 280 -14.28 -9.82 6.32
C LEU A 280 -14.92 -11.04 6.98
N ALA A 281 -14.95 -12.16 6.26
CA ALA A 281 -15.44 -13.44 6.76
C ALA A 281 -14.30 -14.47 6.70
N PRO A 282 -13.54 -14.64 7.79
CA PRO A 282 -12.58 -15.73 7.94
C PRO A 282 -13.22 -17.11 7.70
N ASP A 283 -12.48 -18.01 7.06
CA ASP A 283 -12.95 -19.38 6.81
C ASP A 283 -13.23 -20.13 8.12
N ALA A 284 -14.52 -20.38 8.41
CA ALA A 284 -14.96 -21.03 9.64
C ALA A 284 -14.46 -22.48 9.76
N GLY A 285 -14.31 -23.20 8.64
CA GLY A 285 -13.79 -24.57 8.62
C GLY A 285 -12.31 -24.60 9.02
N TRP A 286 -11.53 -23.67 8.48
CA TRP A 286 -10.12 -23.50 8.83
C TRP A 286 -9.95 -23.06 10.30
N LEU A 287 -10.77 -22.13 10.80
CA LEU A 287 -10.74 -21.75 12.22
C LEU A 287 -11.12 -22.89 13.16
N ALA A 288 -12.04 -23.76 12.74
CA ALA A 288 -12.51 -24.89 13.52
C ALA A 288 -11.58 -26.12 13.46
N ASP A 289 -10.67 -26.16 12.50
CA ASP A 289 -9.71 -27.25 12.29
C ASP A 289 -8.87 -27.49 13.57
N PRO A 290 -8.83 -28.72 14.10
CA PRO A 290 -7.99 -29.06 15.26
C PRO A 290 -6.49 -28.76 15.07
N ALA A 291 -6.02 -28.65 13.83
CA ALA A 291 -4.64 -28.26 13.52
C ALA A 291 -4.37 -26.75 13.59
N THR A 292 -5.39 -25.91 13.84
CA THR A 292 -5.23 -24.46 13.96
C THR A 292 -4.76 -24.09 15.36
N GLU A 293 -3.57 -23.50 15.46
CA GLU A 293 -3.03 -23.02 16.73
C GLU A 293 -3.41 -21.56 16.98
N TYR A 294 -3.99 -21.27 18.15
CA TYR A 294 -4.36 -19.92 18.54
C TYR A 294 -3.24 -19.26 19.39
N PRO A 295 -3.05 -17.93 19.29
CA PRO A 295 -3.92 -16.94 18.63
C PRO A 295 -3.85 -16.96 17.09
N VAL A 296 -5.00 -16.77 16.45
CA VAL A 296 -5.11 -16.54 15.01
C VAL A 296 -5.19 -15.04 14.76
N VAL A 297 -4.32 -14.54 13.89
CA VAL A 297 -4.38 -13.16 13.38
C VAL A 297 -5.18 -13.16 12.09
N VAL A 298 -6.34 -12.50 12.11
CA VAL A 298 -7.14 -12.18 10.92
C VAL A 298 -6.64 -10.82 10.42
N ASP A 299 -5.91 -10.82 9.32
CA ASP A 299 -5.15 -9.66 8.83
C ASP A 299 -5.90 -8.96 7.68
N PRO A 300 -6.67 -7.88 7.95
CA PRO A 300 -6.93 -6.86 6.94
C PRO A 300 -5.73 -5.93 6.80
N THR A 301 -4.84 -6.28 5.89
CA THR A 301 -3.77 -5.39 5.46
C THR A 301 -4.42 -4.12 4.89
N THR A 302 -4.23 -2.98 5.54
CA THR A 302 -4.61 -1.68 4.98
C THR A 302 -3.39 -0.76 5.03
N THR A 303 -2.22 -1.25 4.59
CA THR A 303 -1.12 -0.37 4.21
C THR A 303 -1.55 0.37 2.94
N LEU A 304 -2.21 1.53 3.10
CA LEU A 304 -2.72 2.34 1.99
C LEU A 304 -1.62 3.22 1.41
N THR A 305 -0.62 2.56 0.84
CA THR A 305 0.64 3.17 0.42
C THR A 305 0.97 2.72 -1.00
N LEU A 306 1.79 3.50 -1.71
CA LEU A 306 2.35 3.06 -2.99
C LEU A 306 3.45 1.99 -2.82
N GLN A 307 3.87 1.75 -1.57
CA GLN A 307 4.88 0.77 -1.18
C GLN A 307 4.26 -0.23 -0.21
N ASN A 308 4.23 -1.51 -0.59
CA ASN A 308 3.69 -2.56 0.26
C ASN A 308 4.76 -3.05 1.24
N ASP A 309 4.36 -3.33 2.48
CA ASP A 309 5.17 -4.19 3.35
C ASP A 309 5.13 -5.63 2.80
N VAL A 310 6.30 -6.25 2.69
CA VAL A 310 6.42 -7.64 2.24
C VAL A 310 6.49 -8.54 3.47
N GLN A 311 5.44 -9.31 3.70
CA GLN A 311 5.51 -10.49 4.56
C GLN A 311 5.79 -11.72 3.71
N VAL A 312 6.94 -12.36 3.94
CA VAL A 312 7.36 -13.55 3.21
C VAL A 312 6.78 -14.80 3.87
N TYR A 313 5.78 -15.39 3.21
CA TYR A 313 5.29 -16.73 3.53
C TYR A 313 5.95 -17.73 2.59
N SER A 314 6.68 -18.71 3.13
CA SER A 314 7.23 -19.79 2.31
C SER A 314 6.27 -20.97 2.27
N GLY A 315 5.72 -21.26 1.09
CA GLY A 315 4.95 -22.48 0.79
C GLY A 315 5.84 -23.56 0.15
N PRO A 316 5.39 -24.84 0.05
CA PRO A 316 6.08 -25.84 -0.74
C PRO A 316 5.99 -25.49 -2.24
N CYS A 317 7.13 -25.46 -2.94
CA CYS A 317 7.17 -25.54 -4.39
C CYS A 317 6.67 -26.94 -4.80
N GLY A 318 5.39 -27.05 -5.13
CA GLY A 318 4.82 -28.25 -5.74
C GLY A 318 4.98 -28.17 -7.25
N GLY A 319 5.91 -28.95 -7.79
CA GLY A 319 6.15 -29.09 -9.21
C GLY A 319 7.13 -30.24 -9.45
N ASP A 320 6.70 -31.46 -9.15
CA ASP A 320 7.33 -32.67 -9.68
C ASP A 320 7.16 -32.65 -11.20
N SER A 321 8.20 -32.21 -11.92
CA SER A 321 8.34 -32.55 -13.33
C SER A 321 8.84 -33.99 -13.40
N THR A 322 7.92 -34.94 -13.42
CA THR A 322 8.21 -36.26 -13.98
C THR A 322 8.48 -36.06 -15.47
N SER A 323 9.76 -36.06 -15.83
CA SER A 323 10.19 -36.35 -17.20
C SER A 323 9.68 -37.75 -17.54
N SER A 324 8.77 -37.82 -18.51
CA SER A 324 8.51 -39.04 -19.25
C SER A 324 8.97 -38.78 -20.68
N ASP A 325 10.08 -39.42 -21.04
CA ASP A 325 10.43 -39.69 -22.43
C ASP A 325 9.26 -40.42 -23.10
N GLN A 326 8.74 -39.83 -24.19
CA GLN A 326 8.50 -40.45 -25.52
C GLN A 326 8.07 -39.37 -26.52
#